data_AF-A0AAW9RZU5-F1
#
_entry.id   AF-A0AAW9RZU5-F1
#
_cell.length_a   1.000
_cell.length_b   1.000
_cell.length_c   1.000
_cell.angle_alpha   90.00
_cell.angle_beta   90.00
_cell.angle_gamma   90.00
#
_symmetry.space_group_name_H-M   'P 1'
#
loop_
_entity.id
_entity.type
_entity.pdbx_description
1 polymer ?
#
loop_
_entity_poly.entity_id
_entity_poly.type
_entity_poly.pdbx_seq_one_letter_code
_entity_poly.pdbx_strand_id
1 'polypeptide(L)'
;MEEQIEELDIHRKNELISKTLYDKLKEYFESGGSLDTDDWLFYVEHKFEDESLLDIPQLQQERNSQFDFNESRIFKILKENGFFENQEYAPSQESRKILNKRFVEETVSIASLDNSKMMHFDLEGDVMKENNSYTVFLEEMEVFTKGIFSPTNIIEKWKSSEGPIEVQFVCGEDEYNFKPSYYDDWYDLGQPLTQINGMASIQ
;
A
#
# COMPACT_ATOMS: atom_id res chain seq x y z
N MET A 1 -17.67 13.75 14.13
CA MET A 1 -17.17 14.97 14.80
C MET A 1 -16.70 14.65 16.21
N GLU A 2 -17.56 14.18 17.12
CA GLU A 2 -17.13 13.74 18.47
C GLU A 2 -16.04 12.65 18.41
N GLU A 3 -16.23 11.64 17.55
CA GLU A 3 -15.24 10.56 17.34
C GLU A 3 -13.87 11.07 16.85
N GLN A 4 -13.84 12.05 15.94
CA GLN A 4 -12.59 12.60 15.40
C GLN A 4 -11.84 13.48 16.41
N ILE A 5 -12.57 14.15 17.30
CA ILE A 5 -11.95 14.91 18.40
C ILE A 5 -11.37 13.93 19.44
N GLU A 6 -12.06 12.83 19.74
CA GLU A 6 -11.56 11.79 20.63
C GLU A 6 -10.28 11.14 20.08
N GLU A 7 -10.27 10.82 18.79
CA GLU A 7 -9.09 10.31 18.08
C GLU A 7 -7.93 11.31 18.11
N LEU A 8 -8.21 12.60 17.86
CA LEU A 8 -7.22 13.68 17.96
C LEU A 8 -6.60 13.77 19.36
N ASP A 9 -7.42 13.64 20.40
CA ASP A 9 -6.98 13.64 21.80
C ASP A 9 -6.08 12.43 22.12
N ILE A 10 -6.39 11.25 21.56
CA ILE A 10 -5.56 10.04 21.67
C ILE A 10 -4.19 10.28 21.03
N HIS A 11 -4.14 10.78 19.79
CA HIS A 11 -2.88 11.06 19.09
C HIS A 11 -2.03 12.10 19.83
N ARG A 12 -2.67 13.14 20.37
CA ARG A 12 -1.96 14.15 21.17
C ARG A 12 -1.41 13.59 22.47
N LYS A 13 -2.19 12.75 23.18
CA LYS A 13 -1.77 12.10 24.42
C LYS A 13 -0.57 11.17 24.21
N ASN A 14 -0.49 10.53 23.04
CA ASN A 14 0.61 9.66 22.64
C ASN A 14 1.78 10.41 21.98
N GLU A 15 1.76 11.75 21.97
CA GLU A 15 2.80 12.60 21.38
C GLU A 15 3.05 12.35 19.88
N LEU A 16 2.08 11.74 19.18
CA LEU A 16 2.17 11.47 17.73
C LEU A 16 2.03 12.74 16.90
N ILE A 17 1.31 13.73 17.43
CA ILE A 17 1.15 15.05 16.81
C ILE A 17 1.62 16.16 17.76
N SER A 18 2.14 17.23 17.15
CA SER A 18 2.53 18.42 17.87
C SER A 18 1.32 19.15 18.47
N LYS A 19 1.56 20.03 19.44
CA LYS A 19 0.52 20.90 19.98
C LYS A 19 -0.05 21.84 18.91
N THR A 20 0.80 22.37 18.03
CA THR A 20 0.39 23.31 16.99
C THR A 20 -0.52 22.64 15.97
N LEU A 21 -0.17 21.42 15.52
CA LEU A 21 -1.02 20.63 14.65
C LEU A 21 -2.34 20.24 15.33
N TYR A 22 -2.30 19.83 16.60
CA TYR A 22 -3.50 19.53 17.39
C TYR A 22 -4.46 20.73 17.43
N ASP A 23 -3.97 21.92 17.78
CA ASP A 23 -4.81 23.12 17.92
C ASP A 23 -5.49 23.46 16.57
N LYS A 24 -4.78 23.28 15.44
CA LYS A 24 -5.32 23.52 14.10
C LYS A 24 -6.36 22.50 13.66
N LEU A 25 -6.09 21.21 13.85
CA LEU A 25 -7.04 20.15 13.51
C LEU A 25 -8.30 20.25 14.35
N LYS A 26 -8.15 20.61 15.63
CA LYS A 26 -9.27 20.85 16.53
C LYS A 26 -10.14 22.01 16.05
N GLU A 27 -9.55 23.16 15.73
CA GLU A 27 -10.27 24.31 15.17
C GLU A 27 -10.99 23.92 13.87
N TYR A 28 -10.33 23.15 13.01
CA TYR A 28 -10.92 22.66 11.77
C TYR A 28 -12.16 21.79 12.03
N PHE A 29 -12.08 20.81 12.94
CA PHE A 29 -13.23 19.96 13.32
C PHE A 29 -14.36 20.75 13.97
N GLU A 30 -14.05 21.68 14.86
CA GLU A 30 -15.03 22.56 15.51
C GLU A 30 -15.74 23.48 14.51
N SER A 31 -15.07 23.85 13.41
CA SER A 31 -15.67 24.60 12.30
C SER A 31 -16.56 23.75 11.36
N GLY A 32 -16.69 22.45 11.62
CA GLY A 32 -17.47 21.51 10.81
C GLY A 32 -16.67 20.76 9.76
N GLY A 33 -15.34 20.89 9.77
CA GLY A 33 -14.44 20.08 8.95
C GLY A 33 -14.46 18.60 9.34
N SER A 34 -14.00 17.76 8.43
CA SER A 34 -13.80 16.33 8.67
C SER A 34 -12.62 15.82 7.86
N LEU A 35 -11.86 14.88 8.43
CA LEU A 35 -10.79 14.17 7.74
C LEU A 35 -11.24 12.75 7.37
N ASP A 36 -10.87 12.26 6.20
CA ASP A 36 -10.94 10.83 5.89
C ASP A 36 -9.72 10.06 6.43
N THR A 37 -9.68 8.75 6.24
CA THR A 37 -8.56 7.91 6.71
C THR A 37 -7.22 8.34 6.12
N ASP A 38 -7.20 8.68 4.83
CA ASP A 38 -5.98 9.12 4.16
C ASP A 38 -5.52 10.48 4.70
N ASP A 39 -6.46 11.36 5.07
CA ASP A 39 -6.17 12.69 5.61
C ASP A 39 -5.51 12.54 6.97
N TRP A 40 -6.05 11.66 7.78
CA TRP A 40 -5.49 11.32 9.08
C TRP A 40 -4.07 10.82 8.97
N LEU A 41 -3.81 9.84 8.09
CA LEU A 41 -2.45 9.34 7.84
C LEU A 41 -1.53 10.46 7.39
N PHE A 42 -1.97 11.29 6.44
CA PHE A 42 -1.18 12.41 5.96
C PHE A 42 -0.80 13.37 7.10
N TYR A 43 -1.76 13.86 7.89
CA TYR A 43 -1.45 14.84 8.93
C TYR A 43 -0.65 14.25 10.11
N VAL A 44 -0.90 12.98 10.46
CA VAL A 44 -0.22 12.34 11.61
C VAL A 44 1.19 11.88 11.24
N GLU A 45 1.41 11.37 10.02
CA GLU A 45 2.72 10.85 9.61
C GLU A 45 3.62 11.92 9.00
N HIS A 46 3.05 12.95 8.37
CA HIS A 46 3.84 13.99 7.72
C HIS A 46 4.41 14.97 8.75
N LYS A 47 5.74 15.09 8.77
CA LYS A 47 6.45 16.07 9.60
C LYS A 47 6.55 17.40 8.85
N PHE A 48 5.57 18.28 9.06
CA PHE A 48 5.58 19.61 8.47
C PHE A 48 6.74 20.45 9.00
N GLU A 49 7.43 21.15 8.11
CA GLU A 49 8.55 22.04 8.49
C GLU A 49 8.07 23.25 9.31
N ASP A 50 6.89 23.77 8.99
CA ASP A 50 6.24 24.87 9.72
C ASP A 50 4.72 24.67 9.80
N GLU A 51 4.27 24.08 10.91
CA GLU A 51 2.86 23.82 11.16
C GLU A 51 2.03 25.10 11.36
N SER A 52 2.67 26.22 11.71
CA SER A 52 1.97 27.48 11.96
C SER A 52 1.37 28.08 10.69
N LEU A 53 1.86 27.66 9.52
CA LEU A 53 1.40 28.12 8.21
C LEU A 53 0.36 27.18 7.56
N LEU A 54 0.08 26.02 8.16
CA LEU A 54 -0.89 25.06 7.62
C LEU A 54 -2.31 25.63 7.51
N ASP A 55 -2.85 25.62 6.30
CA ASP A 55 -4.27 25.81 6.03
C ASP A 55 -4.87 24.43 5.73
N ILE A 56 -5.50 23.82 6.74
CA ILE A 56 -6.03 22.45 6.67
C ILE A 56 -7.09 22.32 5.54
N PRO A 57 -8.09 23.23 5.42
CA PRO A 57 -9.00 23.22 4.28
C PRO A 57 -8.29 23.29 2.92
N GLN A 58 -7.32 24.19 2.76
CA GLN A 58 -6.59 24.34 1.50
C GLN A 58 -5.78 23.08 1.18
N LEU A 59 -5.08 22.49 2.16
CA LEU A 59 -4.29 21.28 1.97
C LEU A 59 -5.16 20.08 1.62
N GLN A 60 -6.32 19.92 2.28
CA GLN A 60 -7.28 18.89 1.94
C GLN A 60 -7.84 19.09 0.52
N GLN A 61 -8.15 20.32 0.13
CA GLN A 61 -8.58 20.64 -1.24
C GLN A 61 -7.48 20.36 -2.27
N GLU A 62 -6.25 20.77 -2.00
CA GLU A 62 -5.09 20.51 -2.87
C GLU A 62 -4.84 19.01 -3.01
N ARG A 63 -4.87 18.26 -1.91
CA ARG A 63 -4.69 16.81 -1.93
C ARG A 63 -5.81 16.10 -2.68
N ASN A 64 -7.06 16.46 -2.43
CA ASN A 64 -8.20 15.92 -3.16
C ASN A 64 -8.17 16.30 -4.65
N SER A 65 -7.49 17.40 -5.00
CA SER A 65 -7.23 17.78 -6.40
C SER A 65 -6.01 17.09 -7.02
N GLN A 66 -5.06 16.63 -6.20
CA GLN A 66 -3.87 15.89 -6.63
C GLN A 66 -4.16 14.38 -6.80
N PHE A 67 -5.07 13.83 -6.00
CA PHE A 67 -5.59 12.46 -6.09
C PHE A 67 -6.89 12.33 -6.89
N ASP A 68 -7.17 13.28 -7.78
CA ASP A 68 -8.09 12.97 -8.88
C ASP A 68 -7.30 12.03 -9.81
N PHE A 69 -7.66 10.73 -9.83
CA PHE A 69 -7.31 9.85 -10.96
C PHE A 69 -8.01 10.45 -12.18
N ASN A 70 -7.41 11.51 -12.70
CA ASN A 70 -7.97 12.28 -13.76
C ASN A 70 -7.64 11.50 -15.01
N GLU A 71 -8.54 10.58 -15.34
CA GLU A 71 -8.43 9.67 -16.46
C GLU A 71 -8.00 10.45 -17.70
N SER A 72 -8.57 11.65 -17.91
CA SER A 72 -8.21 12.56 -19.00
C SER A 72 -6.76 13.07 -18.95
N ARG A 73 -6.21 13.39 -17.76
CA ARG A 73 -4.81 13.78 -17.57
C ARG A 73 -3.86 12.62 -17.81
N ILE A 74 -4.18 11.43 -17.29
CA ILE A 74 -3.37 10.22 -17.49
C ILE A 74 -3.40 9.82 -18.98
N PHE A 75 -4.58 9.79 -19.60
CA PHE A 75 -4.71 9.59 -21.05
C PHE A 75 -3.93 10.62 -21.84
N LYS A 76 -3.97 11.89 -21.45
CA LYS A 76 -3.19 12.95 -22.10
C LYS A 76 -1.69 12.68 -21.98
N ILE A 77 -1.17 12.38 -20.78
CA ILE A 77 0.25 12.08 -20.55
C ILE A 77 0.68 10.85 -21.37
N LEU A 78 -0.11 9.78 -21.33
CA LEU A 78 0.17 8.57 -22.11
C LEU A 78 0.15 8.84 -23.62
N LYS A 79 -0.82 9.63 -24.10
CA LYS A 79 -0.89 10.06 -25.51
C LYS A 79 0.29 10.94 -25.91
N GLU A 80 0.69 11.90 -25.08
CA GLU A 80 1.86 12.76 -25.29
C GLU A 80 3.17 11.97 -25.33
N ASN A 81 3.24 10.86 -24.59
CA ASN A 81 4.38 9.94 -24.61
C ASN A 81 4.27 8.83 -25.67
N GLY A 82 3.30 8.93 -26.59
CA GLY A 82 3.18 8.04 -27.74
C GLY A 82 2.57 6.68 -27.46
N PHE A 83 1.98 6.46 -26.27
CA PHE A 83 1.31 5.20 -25.94
C PHE A 83 -0.03 5.03 -26.66
N PHE A 84 -0.64 6.12 -27.14
CA PHE A 84 -1.87 6.10 -27.91
C PHE A 84 -1.69 6.83 -29.24
N GLU A 85 -2.06 6.19 -30.36
CA GLU A 85 -2.05 6.85 -31.66
C GLU A 85 -3.07 7.99 -31.68
N ASN A 86 -2.70 9.11 -32.31
CA ASN A 86 -3.59 10.26 -32.50
C ASN A 86 -4.80 9.88 -33.37
N GLN A 87 -5.90 9.46 -32.75
CA GLN A 87 -7.20 9.44 -33.42
C GLN A 87 -8.16 10.38 -32.70
N GLU A 88 -8.64 11.39 -33.43
CA GLU A 88 -9.86 12.11 -33.07
C GLU A 88 -11.04 11.15 -33.29
N TYR A 89 -11.77 10.77 -32.24
CA TYR A 89 -12.91 9.86 -32.44
C TYR A 89 -14.06 10.15 -31.47
N ALA A 90 -15.26 10.33 -32.04
CA ALA A 90 -16.53 10.41 -31.34
C ALA A 90 -17.20 9.03 -31.37
N PRO A 91 -17.28 8.28 -30.26
CA PRO A 91 -17.59 6.85 -30.33
C PRO A 91 -19.10 6.56 -30.34
N SER A 92 -19.52 5.68 -31.27
CA SER A 92 -20.75 4.90 -31.15
C SER A 92 -20.61 3.81 -30.07
N GLN A 93 -21.70 3.13 -29.66
CA GLN A 93 -21.61 2.04 -28.66
C GLN A 93 -20.68 0.88 -29.06
N GLU A 94 -20.63 0.55 -30.35
CA GLU A 94 -19.74 -0.49 -30.89
C GLU A 94 -18.27 -0.07 -30.78
N SER A 95 -18.02 1.25 -30.91
CA SER A 95 -16.70 1.86 -30.71
C SER A 95 -16.23 1.76 -29.25
N ARG A 96 -17.13 1.78 -28.26
CA ARG A 96 -16.75 1.65 -26.83
C ARG A 96 -16.17 0.28 -26.49
N LYS A 97 -16.71 -0.81 -27.05
CA LYS A 97 -16.16 -2.16 -26.83
C LYS A 97 -14.76 -2.31 -27.42
N ILE A 98 -14.56 -1.73 -28.61
CA ILE A 98 -13.25 -1.72 -29.28
C ILE A 98 -12.26 -0.85 -28.48
N LEU A 99 -12.69 0.31 -27.99
CA LEU A 99 -11.88 1.19 -27.15
C LEU A 99 -11.49 0.53 -25.81
N ASN A 100 -12.42 -0.13 -25.12
CA ASN A 100 -12.10 -0.85 -23.89
C ASN A 100 -11.11 -1.98 -24.13
N LYS A 101 -11.29 -2.74 -25.23
CA LYS A 101 -10.35 -3.80 -25.59
C LYS A 101 -8.95 -3.21 -25.87
N ARG A 102 -8.88 -2.13 -26.64
CA ARG A 102 -7.62 -1.45 -26.99
C ARG A 102 -6.95 -0.87 -25.73
N PHE A 103 -7.72 -0.24 -24.85
CA PHE A 103 -7.23 0.27 -23.56
C PHE A 103 -6.63 -0.84 -22.69
N VAL A 104 -7.29 -2.00 -22.59
CA VAL A 104 -6.75 -3.15 -21.87
C VAL A 104 -5.45 -3.64 -22.51
N GLU A 105 -5.40 -3.77 -23.84
CA GLU A 105 -4.19 -4.19 -24.56
C GLU A 105 -3.03 -3.21 -24.37
N GLU A 106 -3.29 -1.90 -24.46
CA GLU A 106 -2.31 -0.83 -24.27
C GLU A 106 -1.85 -0.72 -22.81
N THR A 107 -2.77 -0.87 -21.84
CA THR A 107 -2.44 -0.90 -20.40
C THR A 107 -1.58 -2.12 -20.06
N VAL A 108 -1.90 -3.30 -20.60
CA VAL A 108 -1.07 -4.50 -20.47
C VAL A 108 0.29 -4.28 -21.11
N SER A 109 0.36 -3.61 -22.27
CA SER A 109 1.62 -3.28 -22.91
C SER A 109 2.47 -2.35 -22.04
N ILE A 110 1.89 -1.30 -21.46
CA ILE A 110 2.56 -0.38 -20.53
C ILE A 110 3.06 -1.14 -19.30
N ALA A 111 2.19 -1.93 -18.67
CA ALA A 111 2.54 -2.74 -17.50
C ALA A 111 3.63 -3.79 -17.81
N SER A 112 3.70 -4.27 -19.06
CA SER A 112 4.75 -5.20 -19.51
C SER A 112 6.11 -4.53 -19.74
N LEU A 113 6.13 -3.21 -19.96
CA LEU A 113 7.34 -2.40 -20.10
C LEU A 113 7.86 -1.90 -18.74
N ASP A 114 7.04 -1.98 -17.69
CA ASP A 114 7.47 -1.69 -16.33
C ASP A 114 8.38 -2.81 -15.82
N ASN A 115 9.68 -2.53 -15.82
CA ASN A 115 10.70 -3.41 -15.29
C ASN A 115 10.75 -3.38 -13.75
N SER A 116 10.04 -2.45 -13.11
CA SER A 116 9.87 -2.34 -11.66
C SER A 116 8.49 -2.84 -11.26
N LYS A 117 8.31 -4.17 -11.25
CA LYS A 117 7.05 -4.76 -10.79
C LYS A 117 6.96 -4.62 -9.27
N MET A 118 6.03 -3.79 -8.81
CA MET A 118 5.69 -3.69 -7.39
C MET A 118 4.47 -4.57 -7.11
N MET A 119 4.60 -5.48 -6.14
CA MET A 119 3.43 -6.15 -5.57
C MET A 119 3.00 -5.37 -4.34
N HIS A 120 1.72 -5.03 -4.28
CA HIS A 120 1.09 -4.43 -3.11
C HIS A 120 0.21 -5.49 -2.47
N PHE A 121 0.51 -5.84 -1.22
CA PHE A 121 -0.26 -6.78 -0.42
C PHE A 121 -1.02 -6.02 0.65
N ASP A 122 -2.27 -6.40 0.86
CA ASP A 122 -2.92 -6.12 2.13
C ASP A 122 -2.22 -6.97 3.20
N LEU A 123 -1.79 -6.32 4.29
CA LEU A 123 -1.05 -6.97 5.37
C LEU A 123 -1.97 -7.40 6.51
N GLU A 124 -3.27 -7.08 6.43
CA GLU A 124 -4.27 -7.56 7.37
C GLU A 124 -4.46 -9.07 7.19
N GLY A 125 -4.48 -9.82 8.29
CA GLY A 125 -4.77 -11.24 8.26
C GLY A 125 -4.69 -11.88 9.64
N ASP A 126 -5.47 -12.95 9.83
CA ASP A 126 -5.55 -13.70 11.09
C ASP A 126 -4.21 -14.43 11.39
N VAL A 127 -3.20 -13.69 11.88
CA VAL A 127 -1.87 -14.18 12.19
C VAL A 127 -1.91 -14.96 13.50
N MET A 128 -2.14 -16.28 13.42
CA MET A 128 -2.18 -17.15 14.60
C MET A 128 -1.63 -18.53 14.30
N LYS A 129 -1.19 -19.23 15.35
CA LYS A 129 -0.57 -20.56 15.26
C LYS A 129 -1.39 -21.56 14.45
N GLU A 130 -2.71 -21.55 14.61
CA GLU A 130 -3.62 -22.49 13.97
C GLU A 130 -3.75 -22.27 12.45
N ASN A 131 -3.46 -21.04 12.00
CA ASN A 131 -3.65 -20.63 10.60
C ASN A 131 -2.42 -20.85 9.73
N ASN A 132 -1.24 -21.08 10.32
CA ASN A 132 0.04 -21.21 9.60
C ASN A 132 0.26 -20.05 8.61
N SER A 133 -0.02 -18.84 9.07
CA SER A 133 -0.15 -17.64 8.23
C SER A 133 1.12 -17.38 7.42
N TYR A 134 2.31 -17.60 8.00
CA TYR A 134 3.57 -17.37 7.29
C TYR A 134 3.88 -18.46 6.24
N THR A 135 3.43 -19.69 6.44
CA THR A 135 3.56 -20.80 5.51
C THR A 135 2.70 -20.53 4.30
N VAL A 136 1.44 -20.15 4.52
CA VAL A 136 0.52 -19.73 3.45
C VAL A 136 1.13 -18.57 2.65
N PHE A 137 1.62 -17.54 3.33
CA PHE A 137 2.29 -16.41 2.67
C PHE A 137 3.49 -16.87 1.80
N LEU A 138 4.38 -17.72 2.34
CA LEU A 138 5.55 -18.19 1.59
C LEU A 138 5.17 -19.05 0.36
N GLU A 139 4.14 -19.88 0.47
CA GLU A 139 3.59 -20.65 -0.64
C GLU A 139 2.94 -19.74 -1.71
N GLU A 140 2.24 -18.68 -1.30
CA GLU A 140 1.71 -17.68 -2.23
C GLU A 140 2.82 -16.96 -2.98
N MET A 141 3.92 -16.62 -2.29
CA MET A 141 5.09 -15.99 -2.93
C MET A 141 5.74 -16.89 -3.98
N GLU A 142 5.70 -18.21 -3.83
CA GLU A 142 6.15 -19.13 -4.88
C GLU A 142 5.32 -18.97 -6.15
N VAL A 143 4.00 -18.92 -6.00
CA VAL A 143 3.07 -18.74 -7.13
C VAL A 143 3.33 -17.39 -7.80
N PHE A 144 3.46 -16.31 -7.03
CA PHE A 144 3.67 -14.97 -7.58
C PHE A 144 5.01 -14.80 -8.30
N THR A 145 6.06 -15.42 -7.76
CA THR A 145 7.39 -15.40 -8.37
C THR A 145 7.54 -16.45 -9.48
N LYS A 146 6.49 -17.22 -9.79
CA LYS A 146 6.48 -18.29 -10.80
C LYS A 146 7.58 -19.33 -10.55
N GLY A 147 7.82 -19.65 -9.28
CA GLY A 147 8.83 -20.62 -8.85
C GLY A 147 10.27 -20.10 -8.83
N ILE A 148 10.53 -18.81 -9.06
CA ILE A 148 11.86 -18.21 -8.81
C ILE A 148 12.18 -18.29 -7.31
N PHE A 149 11.20 -17.96 -6.48
CA PHE A 149 11.21 -18.31 -5.07
C PHE A 149 10.43 -19.62 -4.93
N SER A 150 11.06 -20.69 -4.43
CA SER A 150 10.40 -21.99 -4.26
C SER A 150 10.79 -22.55 -2.89
N PRO A 151 10.09 -22.12 -1.83
CA PRO A 151 10.39 -22.51 -0.47
C PRO A 151 9.96 -23.97 -0.25
N THR A 152 10.80 -24.71 0.44
CA THR A 152 10.54 -26.09 0.85
C THR A 152 10.86 -26.26 2.32
N ASN A 153 10.37 -27.34 2.94
CA ASN A 153 10.58 -27.62 4.37
C ASN A 153 10.21 -26.42 5.27
N ILE A 154 9.08 -25.76 4.97
CA ILE A 154 8.62 -24.60 5.75
C ILE A 154 8.20 -25.08 7.14
N ILE A 155 8.74 -24.45 8.17
CA ILE A 155 8.46 -24.74 9.57
C ILE A 155 8.17 -23.43 10.29
N GLU A 156 6.96 -23.33 10.81
CA GLU A 156 6.57 -22.29 11.76
C GLU A 156 6.59 -22.82 13.19
N LYS A 157 7.38 -22.18 14.05
CA LYS A 157 7.44 -22.49 15.47
C LYS A 157 6.81 -21.35 16.26
N TRP A 158 5.73 -21.68 16.93
CA TRP A 158 4.97 -20.77 17.75
C TRP A 158 5.17 -21.09 19.23
N LYS A 159 5.54 -20.08 20.02
CA LYS A 159 5.66 -20.22 21.47
C LYS A 159 4.29 -20.20 22.17
N SER A 160 3.32 -19.48 21.62
CA SER A 160 1.92 -19.44 22.04
C SER A 160 1.01 -19.26 20.82
N SER A 161 -0.32 -19.12 21.01
CA SER A 161 -1.26 -18.80 19.91
C SER A 161 -0.94 -17.47 19.21
N GLU A 162 -0.35 -16.53 19.95
CA GLU A 162 -0.06 -15.15 19.57
C GLU A 162 1.47 -14.90 19.48
N GLY A 163 2.23 -15.95 19.21
CA GLY A 163 3.70 -15.89 19.09
C GLY A 163 4.45 -15.93 20.43
N PRO A 164 5.75 -15.57 20.48
CA PRO A 164 6.68 -15.34 19.37
C PRO A 164 6.70 -16.44 18.30
N ILE A 165 7.05 -16.03 17.09
CA ILE A 165 7.04 -16.84 15.88
C ILE A 165 8.47 -16.97 15.38
N GLU A 166 8.88 -18.17 15.00
CA GLU A 166 10.11 -18.41 14.28
C GLU A 166 9.78 -19.21 13.03
N VAL A 167 10.14 -18.66 11.87
CA VAL A 167 9.86 -19.28 10.57
C VAL A 167 11.17 -19.71 9.96
N GLN A 168 11.21 -20.94 9.46
CA GLN A 168 12.37 -21.54 8.81
C GLN A 168 11.91 -22.17 7.49
N PHE A 169 12.71 -22.05 6.43
CA PHE A 169 12.45 -22.71 5.16
C PHE A 169 13.76 -22.89 4.39
N VAL A 170 13.73 -23.71 3.35
CA VAL A 170 14.84 -23.94 2.42
C VAL A 170 14.45 -23.40 1.05
N CYS A 171 15.32 -22.64 0.41
CA CYS A 171 15.11 -22.22 -0.98
C CYS A 171 16.40 -22.47 -1.77
N GLY A 172 16.34 -23.36 -2.75
CA GLY A 172 17.53 -23.88 -3.42
C GLY A 172 18.41 -24.71 -2.47
N GLU A 173 19.68 -24.34 -2.32
CA GLU A 173 20.64 -24.99 -1.42
C GLU A 173 20.75 -24.30 -0.05
N ASP A 174 20.09 -23.16 0.13
CA ASP A 174 20.26 -22.31 1.31
C ASP A 174 19.10 -22.49 2.31
N GLU A 175 19.47 -22.46 3.59
CA GLU A 175 18.52 -22.43 4.72
C GLU A 175 18.28 -20.99 5.18
N TYR A 176 17.01 -20.62 5.30
CA TYR A 176 16.58 -19.30 5.73
C TYR A 176 15.82 -19.40 7.04
N ASN A 177 16.06 -18.44 7.92
CA ASN A 177 15.28 -18.27 9.15
C ASN A 177 15.03 -16.79 9.40
N PHE A 178 13.85 -16.50 9.96
CA PHE A 178 13.49 -15.17 10.41
C PHE A 178 12.52 -15.24 11.60
N LYS A 179 12.44 -14.15 12.36
CA LYS A 179 11.62 -14.04 13.57
C LYS A 179 10.75 -12.80 13.45
N PRO A 180 9.56 -12.93 12.84
CA PRO A 180 8.67 -11.81 12.70
C PRO A 180 8.12 -11.39 14.07
N SER A 181 7.88 -10.10 14.23
CA SER A 181 7.13 -9.58 15.36
C SER A 181 5.67 -10.01 15.23
N TYR A 182 5.03 -10.28 16.36
CA TYR A 182 3.59 -10.54 16.37
C TYR A 182 2.85 -9.20 16.43
N TYR A 183 1.94 -9.00 15.48
CA TYR A 183 0.96 -7.94 15.48
C TYR A 183 -0.41 -8.59 15.33
N ASP A 184 -1.34 -8.22 16.20
CA ASP A 184 -2.71 -8.77 16.17
C ASP A 184 -3.37 -8.40 14.85
N ASP A 185 -3.83 -9.39 14.09
CA ASP A 185 -4.37 -9.26 12.73
C ASP A 185 -3.44 -8.64 11.66
N TRP A 186 -2.12 -8.62 11.86
CA TRP A 186 -1.18 -8.07 10.85
C TRP A 186 0.10 -8.90 10.68
N TYR A 187 0.55 -9.04 9.43
CA TYR A 187 1.85 -9.64 9.11
C TYR A 187 3.02 -8.70 9.38
N ASP A 188 4.13 -9.22 9.92
CA ASP A 188 5.45 -8.58 9.87
C ASP A 188 6.27 -9.17 8.72
N LEU A 189 6.22 -8.52 7.57
CA LEU A 189 6.87 -9.00 6.33
C LEU A 189 8.26 -8.39 6.08
N GLY A 190 8.80 -7.57 6.98
CA GLY A 190 10.06 -6.86 6.73
C GLY A 190 11.24 -7.80 6.44
N GLN A 191 11.48 -8.77 7.33
CA GLN A 191 12.52 -9.78 7.12
C GLN A 191 12.17 -10.76 5.98
N PRO A 192 10.94 -11.32 5.91
CA PRO A 192 10.52 -12.18 4.79
C PRO A 192 10.77 -11.57 3.41
N LEU A 193 10.27 -10.35 3.17
CA LEU A 193 10.37 -9.69 1.87
C LEU A 193 11.80 -9.34 1.51
N THR A 194 12.64 -8.98 2.49
CA THR A 194 14.07 -8.75 2.25
C THR A 194 14.76 -10.01 1.71
N GLN A 195 14.44 -11.18 2.27
CA GLN A 195 15.00 -12.46 1.81
C GLN A 195 14.48 -12.81 0.41
N ILE A 196 13.17 -12.71 0.18
CA ILE A 196 12.55 -13.05 -1.11
C ILE A 196 13.07 -12.12 -2.22
N ASN A 197 13.08 -10.81 -1.99
CA ASN A 197 13.56 -9.83 -2.98
C ASN A 197 15.04 -10.01 -3.29
N GLY A 198 15.85 -10.37 -2.28
CA GLY A 198 17.26 -10.72 -2.49
C GLY A 198 17.44 -11.88 -3.47
N MET A 199 16.56 -12.88 -3.45
CA MET A 199 16.60 -14.02 -4.37
C MET A 199 16.06 -13.66 -5.76
N ALA A 200 14.96 -12.92 -5.81
CA ALA A 200 14.32 -12.52 -7.07
C ALA A 200 15.15 -11.51 -7.88
N SER A 201 16.06 -10.76 -7.25
CA SER A 201 16.88 -9.72 -7.89
C SER A 201 18.21 -10.24 -8.49
N ILE A 202 18.52 -11.54 -8.39
CA ILE A 202 19.78 -12.12 -8.91
C ILE A 202 19.67 -12.55 -10.40
N GLN A 203 18.60 -12.19 -11.11
CA GLN A 203 18.42 -12.49 -12.55
C GLN A 203 18.74 -11.31 -13.47
#